data_AF-A0A9X6S585-F1
#
_entry.id   AF-A0A9X6S585-F1
#
_cell.length_a   1.000
_cell.length_b   1.000
_cell.length_c   1.000
_cell.angle_alpha   90.00
_cell.angle_beta   90.00
_cell.angle_gamma   90.00
#
_symmetry.space_group_name_H-M   'P 1'
#
loop_
_entity.id
_entity.type
_entity.pdbx_description
1 polymer ?
#
loop_
_entity_poly.entity_id
_entity_poly.type
_entity_poly.pdbx_seq_one_letter_code
_entity_poly.pdbx_strand_id
1 'polypeptide(L)'
;MSLIQQIKDWFRKGGAKLGMVKSLTNITDDDRVSIDPMEYERIKLAKLYYKDDLPKVKYRNSYGEYRQRPLSSLNVTKLASKKLASIIFNEQCSLSLEDETTNEFINEVVQDNKFNMRFEQRLETAIALGGLAARPYVDDNDVIRIAWANADQFYPLRNNTDDISECAFASRTVKTENDRNVYYTLLEFHEWDDAKTYHITNELYRSYQSDVIGEQVALETLYPNLAPELTFTDVITKPLFAYFRTPGANNKNLDSPLGVGIVDNSRNVIDAINRTHDMFVHEVRMGKRRIAVPAEMLKPTGNLYGDEVDDAHPVLFDKDEDVYQGMYGDTDKLSVTDLTSDIRSTQFKESIDYFLREFEQQIGFSSGTFSYDGQGVKTATEVVSENSATYQTRSSYLTQVELFLNQLVNAILEVASVGQFFSDGKPRWTGNVADVELSIHFDDGVFIDKDKQRADEMQLVAAGIMPKLEYLKRNFGLSEEDAQKWLAQVNNEQPDFSQGSFQEPIDGDSNEV
;
A
#
# COMPACT_ATOMS: atom_id res chain seq x y z
N MET A 1 -33.62 -32.77 -3.70
CA MET A 1 -33.87 -31.76 -2.65
C MET A 1 -35.12 -32.16 -1.90
N SER A 2 -35.09 -32.15 -0.57
CA SER A 2 -36.23 -32.56 0.27
C SER A 2 -37.38 -31.55 0.16
N LEU A 3 -38.63 -32.02 0.18
CA LEU A 3 -39.85 -31.18 0.12
C LEU A 3 -39.86 -30.08 1.20
N ILE A 4 -39.23 -30.36 2.35
CA ILE A 4 -39.05 -29.44 3.47
C ILE A 4 -38.15 -28.26 3.11
N GLN A 5 -37.17 -28.49 2.23
CA GLN A 5 -36.22 -27.47 1.77
C GLN A 5 -36.89 -26.51 0.77
N GLN A 6 -37.75 -27.04 -0.10
CA GLN A 6 -38.58 -26.23 -0.99
C GLN A 6 -39.60 -25.36 -0.23
N ILE A 7 -40.18 -25.88 0.86
CA ILE A 7 -41.09 -25.10 1.71
C ILE A 7 -40.34 -23.99 2.46
N LYS A 8 -39.12 -24.25 2.96
CA LYS A 8 -38.25 -23.22 3.56
C LYS A 8 -37.86 -22.13 2.56
N ASP A 9 -37.48 -22.51 1.34
CA ASP A 9 -37.12 -21.56 0.29
C ASP A 9 -38.32 -20.75 -0.19
N TRP A 10 -39.53 -21.33 -0.16
CA TRP A 10 -40.77 -20.65 -0.48
C TRP A 10 -41.21 -19.68 0.62
N PHE A 11 -41.02 -20.04 1.90
CA PHE A 11 -41.23 -19.12 3.03
C PHE A 11 -40.20 -17.99 3.07
N ARG A 12 -38.93 -18.26 2.72
CA ARG A 12 -37.89 -17.21 2.55
C ARG A 12 -38.23 -16.25 1.41
N LYS A 13 -38.61 -16.78 0.24
CA LYS A 13 -39.03 -15.96 -0.90
C LYS A 13 -40.34 -15.22 -0.64
N GLY A 14 -41.24 -15.78 0.16
CA GLY A 14 -42.47 -15.14 0.62
C GLY A 14 -42.24 -14.02 1.65
N GLY A 15 -41.30 -14.21 2.58
CA GLY A 15 -40.92 -13.22 3.59
C GLY A 15 -40.15 -12.03 3.03
N ALA A 16 -39.27 -12.25 2.04
CA ALA A 16 -38.58 -11.17 1.32
C ALA A 16 -39.56 -10.32 0.48
N LYS A 17 -40.66 -10.90 -0.01
CA LYS A 17 -41.72 -10.18 -0.74
C LYS A 17 -42.71 -9.45 0.18
N LEU A 18 -42.64 -9.74 1.48
CA LEU A 18 -43.40 -9.12 2.57
C LEU A 18 -42.48 -8.23 3.42
N GLY A 19 -41.54 -7.48 2.83
CA GLY A 19 -40.85 -6.36 3.48
C GLY A 19 -40.18 -6.60 4.85
N MET A 20 -39.93 -7.85 5.27
CA MET A 20 -39.52 -8.15 6.65
C MET A 20 -38.05 -8.56 6.82
N VAL A 21 -37.29 -8.78 5.74
CA VAL A 21 -35.84 -9.02 5.84
C VAL A 21 -35.13 -8.43 4.62
N LYS A 22 -34.28 -7.41 4.82
CA LYS A 22 -33.38 -6.86 3.80
C LYS A 22 -32.30 -7.89 3.47
N SER A 23 -32.04 -8.12 2.19
CA SER A 23 -31.01 -9.06 1.73
C SER A 23 -30.24 -8.46 0.57
N LEU A 24 -28.92 -8.59 0.59
CA LEU A 24 -28.00 -8.01 -0.38
C LEU A 24 -27.15 -9.12 -1.01
N THR A 25 -26.93 -9.05 -2.33
CA THR A 25 -25.92 -9.90 -2.98
C THR A 25 -24.57 -9.21 -2.91
N ASN A 26 -24.51 -7.98 -3.39
CA ASN A 26 -23.40 -7.05 -3.24
C ASN A 26 -23.82 -5.84 -2.39
N ILE A 27 -22.85 -5.13 -1.83
CA ILE A 27 -23.10 -3.89 -1.08
C ILE A 27 -23.65 -2.80 -2.00
N THR A 28 -23.23 -2.79 -3.27
CA THR A 28 -23.73 -1.90 -4.32
C THR A 28 -25.20 -2.16 -4.71
N ASP A 29 -25.83 -3.20 -4.17
CA ASP A 29 -27.26 -3.44 -4.36
C ASP A 29 -28.11 -2.65 -3.33
N ASP A 30 -27.49 -1.99 -2.34
CA ASP A 30 -28.17 -1.09 -1.40
C ASP A 30 -28.48 0.25 -2.09
N ASP A 31 -29.73 0.70 -2.02
CA ASP A 31 -30.22 1.91 -2.71
C ASP A 31 -29.45 3.19 -2.33
N ARG A 32 -28.76 3.22 -1.18
CA ARG A 32 -27.92 4.34 -0.76
C ARG A 32 -26.57 4.39 -1.48
N VAL A 33 -26.08 3.26 -1.98
CA VAL A 33 -24.76 3.15 -2.62
C VAL A 33 -24.90 3.50 -4.10
N SER A 34 -24.69 4.77 -4.43
CA SER A 34 -24.84 5.30 -5.80
C SER A 34 -23.56 5.22 -6.63
N ILE A 35 -22.92 4.04 -6.71
CA ILE A 35 -21.68 3.83 -7.48
C ILE A 35 -21.81 2.65 -8.43
N ASP A 36 -21.21 2.77 -9.61
CA ASP A 36 -21.14 1.68 -10.59
C ASP A 36 -20.41 0.45 -10.00
N PRO A 37 -21.05 -0.73 -9.95
CA PRO A 37 -20.41 -1.96 -9.48
C PRO A 37 -19.10 -2.32 -10.20
N MET A 38 -18.91 -1.86 -11.45
CA MET A 38 -17.66 -2.07 -12.21
C MET A 38 -16.42 -1.50 -11.50
N GLU A 39 -16.57 -0.44 -10.71
CA GLU A 39 -15.46 0.13 -9.93
C GLU A 39 -14.96 -0.86 -8.86
N TYR A 40 -15.87 -1.57 -8.21
CA TYR A 40 -15.50 -2.58 -7.21
C TYR A 40 -14.97 -3.86 -7.85
N GLU A 41 -15.45 -4.23 -9.05
CA GLU A 41 -14.84 -5.34 -9.80
C GLU A 41 -13.40 -5.04 -10.23
N ARG A 42 -13.13 -3.79 -10.62
CA ARG A 42 -11.77 -3.30 -10.88
C ARG A 42 -10.89 -3.39 -9.64
N ILE A 43 -11.35 -2.89 -8.48
CA ILE A 43 -10.61 -2.95 -7.22
C ILE A 43 -10.35 -4.41 -6.80
N LYS A 44 -11.34 -5.30 -6.93
CA LYS A 44 -11.19 -6.74 -6.67
C LYS A 44 -10.11 -7.35 -7.57
N LEU A 45 -10.07 -6.99 -8.85
CA LEU A 45 -9.03 -7.43 -9.78
C LEU A 45 -7.65 -6.94 -9.35
N ALA A 46 -7.50 -5.65 -9.03
CA ALA A 46 -6.24 -5.09 -8.54
C ALA A 46 -5.74 -5.83 -7.28
N LYS A 47 -6.66 -6.19 -6.38
CA LYS A 47 -6.38 -6.99 -5.18
C LYS A 47 -5.85 -8.39 -5.49
N LEU A 48 -6.32 -9.04 -6.56
CA LEU A 48 -5.80 -10.35 -7.00
C LEU A 48 -4.34 -10.23 -7.47
N TYR A 49 -4.03 -9.21 -8.27
CA TYR A 49 -2.65 -8.95 -8.72
C TYR A 49 -1.71 -8.62 -7.56
N TYR A 50 -2.15 -7.77 -6.61
CA TYR A 50 -1.36 -7.45 -5.41
C TYR A 50 -1.07 -8.69 -4.52
N LYS A 51 -2.04 -9.60 -4.42
CA LYS A 51 -1.90 -10.88 -3.69
C LYS A 51 -1.07 -11.93 -4.44
N ASP A 52 -0.76 -11.69 -5.71
CA ASP A 52 -0.19 -12.68 -6.64
C ASP A 52 -1.09 -13.92 -6.84
N ASP A 53 -2.41 -13.75 -6.68
CA ASP A 53 -3.40 -14.81 -6.90
C ASP A 53 -3.90 -14.77 -8.34
N LEU A 54 -3.01 -15.17 -9.26
CA LEU A 54 -3.22 -15.07 -10.69
C LEU A 54 -3.67 -16.41 -11.32
N PRO A 55 -4.44 -16.38 -12.43
CA PRO A 55 -4.87 -17.59 -13.10
C PRO A 55 -3.71 -18.50 -13.53
N LYS A 56 -3.90 -19.81 -13.37
CA LYS A 56 -2.95 -20.83 -13.83
C LYS A 56 -2.74 -20.79 -15.34
N VAL A 57 -1.53 -21.10 -15.78
CA VAL A 57 -1.19 -21.28 -17.20
C VAL A 57 -1.78 -22.59 -17.69
N LYS A 58 -2.64 -22.52 -18.72
CA LYS A 58 -3.27 -23.68 -19.36
C LYS A 58 -2.54 -23.98 -20.67
N TYR A 59 -2.21 -25.24 -20.91
CA TYR A 59 -1.51 -25.69 -22.12
C TYR A 59 -1.92 -27.12 -22.51
N ARG A 60 -1.60 -27.52 -23.73
CA ARG A 60 -1.82 -28.87 -24.24
C ARG A 60 -0.49 -29.59 -24.33
N ASN A 61 -0.38 -30.80 -23.77
CA ASN A 61 0.84 -31.60 -23.89
C ASN A 61 0.91 -32.34 -25.23
N SER A 62 2.02 -33.05 -25.50
CA SER A 62 2.24 -33.80 -26.74
C SER A 62 1.23 -34.94 -26.96
N TYR A 63 0.56 -35.42 -25.91
CA TYR A 63 -0.52 -36.42 -25.99
C TYR A 63 -1.89 -35.79 -26.28
N GLY A 64 -1.94 -34.47 -26.44
CA GLY A 64 -3.18 -33.76 -26.69
C GLY A 64 -4.05 -33.54 -25.44
N GLU A 65 -3.52 -33.77 -24.25
CA GLU A 65 -4.24 -33.58 -22.99
C GLU A 65 -4.13 -32.13 -22.50
N TYR A 66 -5.22 -31.61 -21.93
CA TYR A 66 -5.21 -30.32 -21.24
C TYR A 66 -4.50 -30.45 -19.90
N ARG A 67 -3.47 -29.64 -19.72
CA ARG A 67 -2.70 -29.53 -18.48
C ARG A 67 -2.73 -28.08 -18.00
N GLN A 68 -2.55 -27.91 -16.69
CA GLN A 68 -2.45 -26.59 -16.06
C GLN A 68 -1.29 -26.59 -15.08
N ARG A 69 -0.62 -25.46 -14.95
CA ARG A 69 0.44 -25.25 -13.98
C ARG A 69 0.35 -23.86 -13.35
N PRO A 70 0.91 -23.66 -12.14
CA PRO A 70 1.07 -22.32 -11.58
C PRO A 70 1.84 -21.42 -12.55
N LEU A 71 1.43 -20.15 -12.61
CA LEU A 71 2.19 -19.08 -13.25
C LEU A 71 3.39 -18.74 -12.36
N SER A 72 4.58 -18.63 -12.94
CA SER A 72 5.74 -18.08 -12.24
C SER A 72 5.78 -16.57 -12.47
N SER A 73 5.04 -15.82 -11.64
CA SER A 73 4.98 -14.36 -11.64
C SER A 73 6.10 -13.72 -10.81
N LEU A 74 6.32 -12.41 -11.01
CA LEU A 74 7.28 -11.60 -10.25
C LEU A 74 6.63 -10.77 -9.13
N ASN A 75 5.29 -10.74 -9.07
CA ASN A 75 4.51 -9.86 -8.20
C ASN A 75 4.98 -8.40 -8.21
N VAL A 76 5.16 -7.84 -9.42
CA VAL A 76 5.61 -6.46 -9.60
C VAL A 76 4.64 -5.42 -9.02
N THR A 77 3.35 -5.75 -8.89
CA THR A 77 2.36 -4.88 -8.25
C THR A 77 2.70 -4.65 -6.78
N LYS A 78 2.92 -5.71 -5.99
CA LYS A 78 3.32 -5.59 -4.58
C LYS A 78 4.66 -4.84 -4.44
N LEU A 79 5.63 -5.18 -5.30
CA LEU A 79 6.95 -4.54 -5.28
C LEU A 79 6.86 -3.02 -5.52
N ALA A 80 6.11 -2.62 -6.55
CA ALA A 80 5.94 -1.21 -6.91
C ALA A 80 5.16 -0.43 -5.85
N SER A 81 4.04 -0.98 -5.35
CA SER A 81 3.25 -0.36 -4.28
C SER A 81 4.09 -0.13 -3.02
N LYS A 82 4.88 -1.13 -2.61
CA LYS A 82 5.79 -1.00 -1.46
C LYS A 82 6.82 0.10 -1.68
N LYS A 83 7.48 0.08 -2.83
CA LYS A 83 8.54 1.05 -3.15
C LYS A 83 7.98 2.47 -3.16
N LEU A 84 6.80 2.68 -3.76
CA LEU A 84 6.18 3.99 -3.83
C LEU A 84 5.73 4.48 -2.45
N ALA A 85 5.13 3.61 -1.62
CA ALA A 85 4.76 3.95 -0.25
C ALA A 85 5.97 4.40 0.58
N SER A 86 7.09 3.65 0.51
CA SER A 86 8.33 3.99 1.22
C SER A 86 8.96 5.31 0.77
N ILE A 87 8.73 5.72 -0.49
CA ILE A 87 9.21 6.99 -1.05
C ILE A 87 8.34 8.16 -0.58
N ILE A 88 7.03 7.95 -0.48
CA ILE A 88 6.07 8.99 -0.08
C ILE A 88 6.16 9.23 1.43
N PHE A 89 6.11 8.16 2.22
CA PHE A 89 6.03 8.24 3.67
C PHE A 89 7.03 7.27 4.30
N ASN A 90 8.24 7.78 4.56
CA ASN A 90 9.14 7.17 5.53
C ASN A 90 8.66 7.60 6.94
N GLU A 91 8.93 6.82 7.98
CA GLU A 91 8.32 6.98 9.32
C GLU A 91 8.60 8.33 10.05
N GLN A 92 9.21 9.32 9.38
CA GLN A 92 9.65 10.61 9.91
C GLN A 92 8.74 11.79 9.51
N CYS A 93 7.43 11.60 9.51
CA CYS A 93 6.48 12.71 9.37
C CYS A 93 6.17 13.34 10.73
N SER A 94 6.21 14.68 10.81
CA SER A 94 5.73 15.43 11.96
C SER A 94 4.49 16.24 11.62
N LEU A 95 3.55 16.23 12.56
CA LEU A 95 2.31 17.00 12.52
C LEU A 95 2.43 18.10 13.56
N SER A 96 2.12 19.34 13.18
CA SER A 96 2.13 20.47 14.08
C SER A 96 0.89 21.34 13.89
N LEU A 97 0.31 21.76 15.01
CA LEU A 97 -0.83 22.67 15.10
C LEU A 97 -0.41 23.94 15.86
N GLU A 98 -1.05 25.08 15.57
CA GLU A 98 -0.73 26.35 16.24
C GLU A 98 -1.09 26.35 17.73
N ASP A 99 -2.21 25.74 18.10
CA ASP A 99 -2.63 25.61 19.49
C ASP A 99 -1.86 24.47 20.17
N GLU A 100 -1.02 24.82 21.16
CA GLU A 100 -0.15 23.87 21.86
C GLU A 100 -0.94 22.72 22.50
N THR A 101 -2.11 23.00 23.10
CA THR A 101 -2.90 21.97 23.79
C THR A 101 -3.50 20.96 22.81
N THR A 102 -4.01 21.42 21.68
CA THR A 102 -4.54 20.58 20.60
C THR A 102 -3.41 19.82 19.92
N ASN A 103 -2.25 20.46 19.74
CA ASN A 103 -1.05 19.84 19.19
C ASN A 103 -0.56 18.67 20.06
N GLU A 104 -0.47 18.85 21.38
CA GLU A 104 -0.10 17.77 22.31
C GLU A 104 -1.10 16.61 22.25
N PHE A 105 -2.40 16.92 22.26
CA PHE A 105 -3.46 15.92 22.17
C PHE A 105 -3.38 15.09 20.88
N ILE A 106 -3.23 15.73 19.72
CA ILE A 106 -3.12 15.02 18.43
C ILE A 106 -1.85 14.18 18.39
N ASN A 107 -0.72 14.69 18.88
CA ASN A 107 0.51 13.94 18.94
C ASN A 107 0.40 12.70 19.85
N GLU A 108 -0.33 12.78 20.96
CA GLU A 108 -0.65 11.62 21.80
C GLU A 108 -1.47 10.57 21.02
N VAL A 109 -2.55 10.98 20.35
CA VAL A 109 -3.39 10.07 19.54
C VAL A 109 -2.57 9.41 18.42
N VAL A 110 -1.70 10.16 17.75
CA VAL A 110 -0.81 9.67 16.68
C VAL A 110 0.17 8.62 17.22
N GLN A 111 0.76 8.86 18.39
CA GLN A 111 1.69 7.93 19.06
C GLN A 111 0.98 6.66 19.53
N ASP A 112 -0.18 6.79 20.20
CA ASP A 112 -0.97 5.66 20.71
C ASP A 112 -1.41 4.72 19.59
N ASN A 113 -1.75 5.29 18.43
CA ASN A 113 -2.13 4.50 17.25
C ASN A 113 -0.92 3.91 16.51
N LYS A 114 0.30 4.29 16.88
CA LYS A 114 1.55 4.00 16.15
C LYS A 114 1.42 4.38 14.68
N PHE A 115 0.84 5.57 14.44
CA PHE A 115 0.41 6.00 13.12
C PHE A 115 1.59 5.99 12.12
N ASN A 116 2.71 6.63 12.48
CA ASN A 116 3.87 6.75 11.59
C ASN A 116 4.44 5.39 11.14
N MET A 117 4.40 4.37 12.01
CA MET A 117 4.88 3.02 11.68
C MET A 117 3.89 2.22 10.82
N ARG A 118 2.60 2.53 10.92
CA ARG A 118 1.52 1.77 10.26
C ARG A 118 1.09 2.40 8.95
N PHE A 119 1.19 3.72 8.83
CA PHE A 119 0.65 4.45 7.70
C PHE A 119 1.34 4.06 6.39
N GLU A 120 2.67 3.84 6.37
CA GLU A 120 3.37 3.35 5.17
C GLU A 120 2.75 2.03 4.65
N GLN A 121 2.47 1.08 5.55
CA GLN A 121 1.88 -0.21 5.17
C GLN A 121 0.45 -0.06 4.64
N ARG A 122 -0.31 0.91 5.18
CA ARG A 122 -1.67 1.21 4.71
C ARG A 122 -1.65 1.95 3.38
N LEU A 123 -0.74 2.89 3.21
CA LEU A 123 -0.50 3.61 1.97
C LEU A 123 -0.07 2.67 0.85
N GLU A 124 0.75 1.65 1.15
CA GLU A 124 1.09 0.60 0.21
C GLU A 124 -0.18 -0.08 -0.36
N THR A 125 -1.08 -0.54 0.50
CA THR A 125 -2.34 -1.13 0.04
C THR A 125 -3.24 -0.12 -0.69
N ALA A 126 -3.21 1.15 -0.28
CA ALA A 126 -3.94 2.22 -0.91
C ALA A 126 -3.48 2.45 -2.36
N ILE A 127 -2.17 2.50 -2.58
CA ILE A 127 -1.55 2.66 -3.90
C ILE A 127 -1.88 1.47 -4.81
N ALA A 128 -1.84 0.25 -4.25
CA ALA A 128 -2.17 -0.96 -5.02
C ALA A 128 -3.61 -0.96 -5.52
N LEU A 129 -4.55 -0.50 -4.69
CA LEU A 129 -5.99 -0.63 -4.92
C LEU A 129 -6.67 0.66 -5.42
N GLY A 130 -6.03 1.82 -5.29
CA GLY A 130 -6.56 3.12 -5.70
C GLY A 130 -7.10 4.00 -4.55
N GLY A 131 -7.25 3.46 -3.34
CA GLY A 131 -7.78 4.24 -2.22
C GLY A 131 -7.70 3.55 -0.85
N LEU A 132 -7.89 4.35 0.19
CA LEU A 132 -7.84 3.97 1.59
C LEU A 132 -8.70 4.92 2.41
N ALA A 133 -9.51 4.40 3.32
CA ALA A 133 -10.26 5.19 4.27
C ALA A 133 -9.76 4.93 5.70
N ALA A 134 -9.87 5.95 6.54
CA ALA A 134 -9.62 5.85 7.97
C ALA A 134 -10.75 6.50 8.75
N ARG A 135 -11.16 5.86 9.84
CA ARG A 135 -12.20 6.36 10.74
C ARG A 135 -11.68 6.30 12.18
N PRO A 136 -11.64 7.42 12.91
CA PRO A 136 -11.47 7.38 14.35
C PRO A 136 -12.71 6.81 15.05
N TYR A 137 -12.47 6.01 16.08
CA TYR A 137 -13.49 5.47 16.98
C TYR A 137 -12.92 5.39 18.40
N VAL A 138 -13.80 5.34 19.40
CA VAL A 138 -13.39 5.18 20.80
C VAL A 138 -13.44 3.69 21.17
N ASP A 139 -12.34 3.15 21.71
CA ASP A 139 -12.29 1.77 22.18
C ASP A 139 -12.88 1.61 23.60
N ASP A 140 -13.00 0.37 24.08
CA ASP A 140 -13.57 0.06 25.40
C ASP A 140 -12.78 0.70 26.59
N ASN A 141 -11.59 1.25 26.35
CA ASN A 141 -10.77 1.92 27.36
C ASN A 141 -10.82 3.46 27.23
N ASP A 142 -11.79 4.01 26.50
CA ASP A 142 -11.91 5.45 26.21
C ASP A 142 -10.72 6.04 25.44
N VAL A 143 -10.00 5.21 24.68
CA VAL A 143 -8.86 5.67 23.85
C VAL A 143 -9.32 5.80 22.40
N ILE A 144 -8.99 6.93 21.77
CA ILE A 144 -9.27 7.14 20.35
C ILE A 144 -8.34 6.26 19.50
N ARG A 145 -8.93 5.37 18.73
CA ARG A 145 -8.26 4.46 17.80
C ARG A 145 -8.66 4.72 16.36
N ILE A 146 -7.78 4.38 15.43
CA ILE A 146 -8.03 4.56 14.00
C ILE A 146 -8.33 3.20 13.35
N ALA A 147 -9.56 3.04 12.88
CA ALA A 147 -9.96 1.93 12.02
C ALA A 147 -9.59 2.25 10.56
N TRP A 148 -9.08 1.24 9.85
CA TRP A 148 -8.65 1.38 8.45
C TRP A 148 -9.51 0.50 7.55
N ALA A 149 -9.94 1.05 6.42
CA ALA A 149 -10.67 0.34 5.39
C ALA A 149 -9.95 0.48 4.04
N ASN A 150 -9.66 -0.65 3.41
CA ASN A 150 -9.12 -0.65 2.05
C ASN A 150 -10.19 -0.19 1.05
N ALA A 151 -9.81 0.10 -0.19
CA ALA A 151 -10.75 0.50 -1.24
C ALA A 151 -11.94 -0.47 -1.45
N ASP A 152 -11.79 -1.78 -1.19
CA ASP A 152 -12.89 -2.75 -1.31
C ASP A 152 -13.84 -2.79 -0.09
N GLN A 153 -13.58 -1.96 0.91
CA GLN A 153 -14.31 -1.88 2.17
C GLN A 153 -14.95 -0.50 2.39
N PHE A 154 -14.81 0.42 1.44
CA PHE A 154 -15.31 1.78 1.54
C PHE A 154 -16.23 2.09 0.35
N TYR A 155 -17.42 2.61 0.67
CA TYR A 155 -18.50 2.84 -0.29
C TYR A 155 -19.02 4.27 -0.18
N PRO A 156 -18.58 5.21 -1.03
CA PRO A 156 -19.17 6.53 -1.06
C PRO A 156 -20.68 6.45 -1.34
N LEU A 157 -21.47 7.18 -0.57
CA LEU A 157 -22.93 7.31 -0.72
C LEU A 157 -23.27 8.63 -1.41
N ARG A 158 -22.56 9.69 -0.99
CA ARG A 158 -22.65 11.02 -1.57
C ARG A 158 -21.28 11.63 -1.72
N ASN A 159 -21.02 12.12 -2.92
CA ASN A 159 -19.81 12.83 -3.28
C ASN A 159 -20.15 14.09 -4.06
N ASN A 160 -19.32 15.12 -3.91
CA ASN A 160 -19.23 16.21 -4.86
C ASN A 160 -18.02 15.94 -5.79
N THR A 161 -17.68 16.89 -6.66
CA THR A 161 -16.60 16.74 -7.66
C THR A 161 -15.25 16.33 -7.04
N ASP A 162 -14.98 16.67 -5.77
CA ASP A 162 -13.67 16.45 -5.15
C ASP A 162 -13.70 15.81 -3.75
N ASP A 163 -14.83 15.80 -3.05
CA ASP A 163 -14.99 15.33 -1.67
C ASP A 163 -16.14 14.34 -1.50
N ILE A 164 -15.93 13.35 -0.64
CA ILE A 164 -16.93 12.37 -0.22
C ILE A 164 -17.45 12.78 1.16
N SER A 165 -18.73 13.14 1.25
CA SER A 165 -19.36 13.61 2.49
C SER A 165 -20.03 12.49 3.27
N GLU A 166 -20.49 11.44 2.57
CA GLU A 166 -21.24 10.32 3.13
C GLU A 166 -20.67 9.01 2.59
N CYS A 167 -20.55 8.01 3.45
CA CYS A 167 -19.96 6.73 3.08
C CYS A 167 -20.54 5.57 3.88
N ALA A 168 -20.30 4.35 3.40
CA ALA A 168 -20.48 3.12 4.16
C ALA A 168 -19.16 2.37 4.28
N PHE A 169 -18.85 1.93 5.50
CA PHE A 169 -17.74 1.05 5.81
C PHE A 169 -18.21 -0.40 5.89
N ALA A 170 -17.49 -1.30 5.23
CA ALA A 170 -17.78 -2.72 5.26
C ALA A 170 -16.68 -3.50 5.99
N SER A 171 -17.04 -4.07 7.14
CA SER A 171 -16.16 -4.95 7.91
C SER A 171 -16.66 -6.39 7.86
N ARG A 172 -15.75 -7.34 7.62
CA ARG A 172 -16.11 -8.74 7.47
C ARG A 172 -15.48 -9.60 8.55
N THR A 173 -16.32 -10.39 9.21
CA THR A 173 -15.93 -11.36 10.24
C THR A 173 -16.32 -12.76 9.80
N VAL A 174 -15.42 -13.74 9.95
CA VAL A 174 -15.71 -15.16 9.70
C VAL A 174 -15.85 -15.88 11.04
N LYS A 175 -16.95 -16.59 11.23
CA LYS A 175 -17.17 -17.49 12.37
C LYS A 175 -17.43 -18.91 11.88
N THR A 176 -17.07 -19.90 12.68
CA THR A 176 -17.46 -21.29 12.43
C THR A 176 -18.75 -21.59 13.19
N GLU A 177 -19.81 -21.94 12.48
CA GLU A 177 -21.08 -22.39 13.06
C GLU A 177 -21.47 -23.74 12.48
N ASN A 178 -21.70 -24.73 13.35
CA ASN A 178 -22.05 -26.10 12.94
C ASN A 178 -21.08 -26.67 11.88
N ASP A 179 -19.77 -26.56 12.14
CA ASP A 179 -18.67 -27.02 11.26
C ASP A 179 -18.67 -26.38 9.86
N ARG A 180 -19.26 -25.18 9.72
CA ARG A 180 -19.25 -24.41 8.47
C ARG A 180 -18.83 -22.97 8.72
N ASN A 181 -18.09 -22.41 7.77
CA ASN A 181 -17.77 -20.99 7.77
C ASN A 181 -19.04 -20.18 7.50
N VAL A 182 -19.32 -19.23 8.38
CA VAL A 182 -20.37 -18.23 8.26
C VAL A 182 -19.70 -16.88 8.20
N TYR A 183 -20.11 -16.09 7.22
CA TYR A 183 -19.58 -14.77 6.93
C TYR A 183 -20.56 -13.73 7.44
N TYR A 184 -20.08 -12.89 8.34
CA TYR A 184 -20.78 -11.72 8.84
C TYR A 184 -20.19 -10.47 8.21
N THR A 185 -21.04 -9.60 7.66
CA THR A 185 -20.65 -8.28 7.16
C THR A 185 -21.35 -7.21 7.97
N LEU A 186 -20.59 -6.40 8.69
CA LEU A 186 -21.06 -5.18 9.34
C LEU A 186 -20.94 -4.03 8.34
N LEU A 187 -22.05 -3.38 8.05
CA LEU A 187 -22.11 -2.13 7.31
C LEU A 187 -22.36 -0.99 8.29
N GLU A 188 -21.47 0.00 8.27
CA GLU A 188 -21.60 1.22 9.07
C GLU A 188 -21.75 2.39 8.10
N PHE A 189 -22.94 2.98 8.08
CA PHE A 189 -23.31 4.09 7.22
C PHE A 189 -23.09 5.41 7.96
N HIS A 190 -22.54 6.39 7.26
CA HIS A 190 -22.27 7.75 7.71
C HIS A 190 -23.00 8.70 6.77
N GLU A 191 -24.08 9.29 7.26
CA GLU A 191 -25.06 10.01 6.45
C GLU A 191 -25.37 11.39 7.08
N TRP A 192 -25.72 12.36 6.23
CA TRP A 192 -26.19 13.67 6.66
C TRP A 192 -27.67 13.82 6.32
N ASP A 193 -28.53 13.98 7.33
CA ASP A 193 -29.95 14.25 7.11
C ASP A 193 -30.15 15.72 6.65
N ASP A 194 -29.38 16.63 7.26
CA ASP A 194 -29.28 18.03 6.88
C ASP A 194 -27.86 18.55 7.17
N ALA A 195 -27.63 19.86 7.01
CA ALA A 195 -26.31 20.47 7.22
C ALA A 195 -25.81 20.41 8.68
N LYS A 196 -26.62 19.90 9.62
CA LYS A 196 -26.37 19.96 11.06
C LYS A 196 -26.58 18.64 11.80
N THR A 197 -27.16 17.65 11.12
CA THR A 197 -27.57 16.39 11.73
C THR A 197 -26.84 15.24 11.04
N TYR A 198 -25.93 14.62 11.78
CA TYR A 198 -25.12 13.49 11.35
C TYR A 198 -25.68 12.19 11.93
N HIS A 199 -25.90 11.19 11.08
CA HIS A 199 -26.41 9.88 11.46
C HIS A 199 -25.39 8.79 11.16
N ILE A 200 -25.16 7.92 12.14
CA ILE A 200 -24.39 6.69 11.97
C ILE A 200 -25.33 5.51 12.16
N THR A 201 -25.49 4.70 11.11
CA THR A 201 -26.35 3.50 11.15
C THR A 201 -25.50 2.24 11.01
N ASN A 202 -25.68 1.28 11.91
CA ASN A 202 -25.01 -0.01 11.90
C ASN A 202 -25.98 -1.11 11.45
N GLU A 203 -25.60 -1.88 10.43
CA GLU A 203 -26.39 -3.02 9.94
C GLU A 203 -25.51 -4.28 9.85
N LEU A 204 -25.99 -5.40 10.39
CA LEU A 204 -25.27 -6.68 10.33
C LEU A 204 -25.94 -7.62 9.34
N TYR A 205 -25.15 -8.20 8.45
CA TYR A 205 -25.58 -9.19 7.45
C TYR A 205 -24.87 -10.51 7.66
N ARG A 206 -25.55 -11.61 7.30
CA ARG A 206 -25.06 -12.98 7.49
C ARG A 206 -25.23 -13.80 6.22
N SER A 207 -24.16 -14.51 5.82
CA SER A 207 -24.13 -15.38 4.65
C SER A 207 -23.34 -16.67 4.91
N TYR A 208 -23.71 -17.74 4.19
CA TYR A 208 -22.91 -18.98 4.12
C TYR A 208 -21.94 -18.98 2.93
N GLN A 209 -22.02 -17.97 2.06
CA GLN A 209 -21.21 -17.85 0.86
C GLN A 209 -20.21 -16.71 1.02
N SER A 210 -18.99 -16.92 0.52
CA SER A 210 -17.91 -15.93 0.65
C SER A 210 -18.08 -14.72 -0.25
N ASP A 211 -18.91 -14.79 -1.28
CA ASP A 211 -19.12 -13.78 -2.31
C ASP A 211 -20.46 -13.05 -2.18
N VAL A 212 -21.31 -13.46 -1.24
CA VAL A 212 -22.66 -12.90 -1.03
C VAL A 212 -22.75 -12.28 0.37
N ILE A 213 -23.32 -11.07 0.48
CA ILE A 213 -23.54 -10.37 1.75
C ILE A 213 -24.60 -11.06 2.61
N GLY A 214 -25.74 -11.43 2.01
CA GLY A 214 -26.72 -12.32 2.61
C GLY A 214 -27.93 -11.61 3.22
N GLU A 215 -28.45 -12.16 4.32
CA GLU A 215 -29.67 -11.68 5.00
C GLU A 215 -29.28 -10.80 6.19
N GLN A 216 -30.01 -9.69 6.42
CA GLN A 216 -29.83 -8.86 7.59
C GLN A 216 -30.21 -9.62 8.86
N VAL A 217 -29.40 -9.47 9.92
CA VAL A 217 -29.57 -10.08 11.24
C VAL A 217 -29.39 -9.04 12.34
N ALA A 218 -29.86 -9.35 13.55
CA ALA A 218 -29.70 -8.45 14.70
C ALA A 218 -28.22 -8.22 15.02
N LEU A 219 -27.83 -6.96 15.24
CA LEU A 219 -26.45 -6.56 15.62
C LEU A 219 -25.92 -7.32 16.82
N GLU A 220 -26.78 -7.54 17.82
CA GLU A 220 -26.49 -8.26 19.07
C GLU A 220 -25.93 -9.67 18.86
N THR A 221 -26.15 -10.27 17.68
CA THR A 221 -25.58 -11.57 17.29
C THR A 221 -24.04 -11.57 17.36
N LEU A 222 -23.42 -10.43 17.09
CA LEU A 222 -21.95 -10.29 17.06
C LEU A 222 -21.44 -9.09 17.86
N TYR A 223 -22.23 -8.02 17.94
CA TYR A 223 -21.86 -6.74 18.55
C TYR A 223 -22.95 -6.29 19.55
N PRO A 224 -23.00 -6.88 20.76
CA PRO A 224 -24.06 -6.61 21.74
C PRO A 224 -24.04 -5.17 22.30
N ASN A 225 -22.89 -4.50 22.27
CA ASN A 225 -22.72 -3.15 22.82
C ASN A 225 -22.72 -2.07 21.73
N LEU A 226 -22.90 -2.43 20.46
CA LEU A 226 -22.89 -1.47 19.35
C LEU A 226 -24.31 -0.93 19.11
N ALA A 227 -24.48 0.38 19.23
CA ALA A 227 -25.76 1.03 18.96
C ALA A 227 -26.16 0.88 17.48
N PRO A 228 -27.43 0.49 17.20
CA PRO A 228 -27.92 0.41 15.82
C PRO A 228 -27.91 1.75 15.08
N GLU A 229 -28.19 2.83 15.80
CA GLU A 229 -28.23 4.18 15.25
C GLU A 229 -27.68 5.17 16.28
N LEU A 230 -26.87 6.13 15.82
CA LEU A 230 -26.39 7.26 16.59
C LEU A 230 -26.68 8.54 15.81
N THR A 231 -27.26 9.53 16.48
CA THR A 231 -27.60 10.83 15.89
C THR A 231 -26.91 11.94 16.64
N PHE A 232 -26.27 12.84 15.90
CA PHE A 232 -25.57 14.01 16.43
C PHE A 232 -26.15 15.27 15.78
N THR A 233 -26.67 16.19 16.59
CA THR A 233 -27.30 17.43 16.12
C THR A 233 -26.51 18.64 16.62
N ASP A 234 -26.12 19.54 15.71
CA ASP A 234 -25.36 20.78 16.01
C ASP A 234 -23.99 20.56 16.68
N VAL A 235 -23.43 19.34 16.67
CA VAL A 235 -22.12 19.04 17.28
C VAL A 235 -21.05 18.72 16.22
N ILE A 236 -21.39 17.91 15.23
CA ILE A 236 -20.47 17.48 14.18
C ILE A 236 -20.59 18.42 12.99
N THR A 237 -19.45 18.91 12.49
CA THR A 237 -19.39 19.84 11.35
C THR A 237 -18.67 19.26 10.13
N LYS A 238 -17.77 18.30 10.35
CA LYS A 238 -17.03 17.59 9.30
C LYS A 238 -17.27 16.07 9.39
N PRO A 239 -17.13 15.32 8.27
CA PRO A 239 -17.28 13.87 8.30
C PRO A 239 -16.34 13.19 9.31
N LEU A 240 -16.81 12.13 9.97
CA LEU A 240 -16.02 11.36 10.95
C LEU A 240 -15.08 10.34 10.31
N PHE A 241 -14.56 10.65 9.13
CA PHE A 241 -13.64 9.80 8.39
C PHE A 241 -12.74 10.63 7.49
N ALA A 242 -11.66 10.00 7.05
CA ALA A 242 -10.73 10.51 6.06
C ALA A 242 -10.64 9.53 4.89
N TYR A 243 -10.51 10.06 3.68
CA TYR A 243 -10.37 9.24 2.49
C TYR A 243 -9.18 9.69 1.65
N PHE A 244 -8.27 8.75 1.41
CA PHE A 244 -7.16 8.89 0.50
C PHE A 244 -7.53 8.28 -0.85
N ARG A 245 -7.36 9.06 -1.91
CA ARG A 245 -7.38 8.60 -3.30
C ARG A 245 -6.00 8.77 -3.93
N THR A 246 -5.62 7.85 -4.81
CA THR A 246 -4.43 8.04 -5.65
C THR A 246 -4.56 9.30 -6.50
N PRO A 247 -3.47 10.04 -6.75
CA PRO A 247 -3.51 11.25 -7.57
C PRO A 247 -3.86 10.94 -9.03
N GLY A 248 -4.44 11.93 -9.70
CA GLY A 248 -4.88 11.84 -11.09
C GLY A 248 -6.37 11.54 -11.24
N ALA A 249 -6.89 11.72 -12.45
CA ALA A 249 -8.29 11.45 -12.76
C ALA A 249 -8.57 9.95 -12.91
N ASN A 250 -9.76 9.52 -12.51
CA ASN A 250 -10.22 8.17 -12.76
C ASN A 250 -10.62 8.00 -14.23
N ASN A 251 -9.74 7.41 -15.02
CA ASN A 251 -9.98 7.20 -16.45
C ASN A 251 -10.87 5.99 -16.78
N LYS A 252 -11.34 5.24 -15.77
CA LYS A 252 -12.28 4.11 -15.96
C LYS A 252 -13.71 4.59 -15.85
N ASN A 253 -13.96 5.46 -14.88
CA ASN A 253 -15.21 6.21 -14.75
C ASN A 253 -14.87 7.64 -14.30
N LEU A 254 -15.10 8.61 -15.20
CA LEU A 254 -14.76 10.02 -14.98
C LEU A 254 -15.59 10.66 -13.86
N ASP A 255 -16.76 10.10 -13.57
CA ASP A 255 -17.68 10.58 -12.53
C ASP A 255 -17.45 9.88 -11.18
N SER A 256 -16.56 8.87 -11.13
CA SER A 256 -16.27 8.12 -9.91
C SER A 256 -15.36 8.91 -8.96
N PRO A 257 -15.72 9.04 -7.67
CA PRO A 257 -14.86 9.66 -6.66
C PRO A 257 -13.71 8.74 -6.22
N LEU A 258 -13.70 7.47 -6.65
CA LEU A 258 -12.69 6.49 -6.28
C LEU A 258 -11.41 6.66 -7.10
N GLY A 259 -10.26 6.42 -6.48
CA GLY A 259 -8.98 6.45 -7.18
C GLY A 259 -8.70 5.17 -7.97
N VAL A 260 -7.60 5.21 -8.71
CA VAL A 260 -7.18 4.16 -9.65
C VAL A 260 -5.88 3.54 -9.15
N GLY A 261 -5.89 2.24 -8.90
CA GLY A 261 -4.72 1.51 -8.45
C GLY A 261 -3.72 1.26 -9.58
N ILE A 262 -2.52 0.79 -9.21
CA ILE A 262 -1.44 0.50 -10.15
C ILE A 262 -1.91 -0.36 -11.33
N VAL A 263 -2.66 -1.43 -11.03
CA VAL A 263 -3.02 -2.47 -12.01
C VAL A 263 -3.95 -1.93 -13.09
N ASP A 264 -4.77 -0.94 -12.79
CA ASP A 264 -5.89 -0.56 -13.66
C ASP A 264 -5.45 0.03 -15.00
N ASN A 265 -4.31 0.73 -14.99
CA ASN A 265 -3.72 1.31 -16.20
C ASN A 265 -2.52 0.53 -16.71
N SER A 266 -1.88 -0.31 -15.87
CA SER A 266 -0.66 -1.03 -16.23
C SER A 266 -0.83 -2.55 -16.41
N ARG A 267 -2.07 -3.08 -16.31
CA ARG A 267 -2.37 -4.51 -16.39
C ARG A 267 -1.69 -5.23 -17.54
N ASN A 268 -1.74 -4.67 -18.75
CA ASN A 268 -1.18 -5.31 -19.93
C ASN A 268 0.34 -5.50 -19.83
N VAL A 269 1.03 -4.50 -19.27
CA VAL A 269 2.49 -4.55 -19.07
C VAL A 269 2.82 -5.50 -17.92
N ILE A 270 2.07 -5.48 -16.82
CA ILE A 270 2.22 -6.45 -15.71
C ILE A 270 2.04 -7.89 -16.23
N ASP A 271 1.03 -8.13 -17.06
CA ASP A 271 0.79 -9.43 -17.68
C ASP A 271 1.95 -9.83 -18.62
N ALA A 272 2.51 -8.88 -19.39
CA ALA A 272 3.66 -9.12 -20.25
C ALA A 272 4.91 -9.49 -19.45
N ILE A 273 5.18 -8.78 -18.35
CA ILE A 273 6.28 -9.09 -17.41
C ILE A 273 6.11 -10.50 -16.85
N ASN A 274 4.93 -10.80 -16.29
CA ASN A 274 4.66 -12.08 -15.65
C ASN A 274 4.72 -13.25 -16.65
N ARG A 275 4.19 -13.08 -17.86
CA ARG A 275 4.25 -14.12 -18.91
C ARG A 275 5.67 -14.34 -19.40
N THR A 276 6.44 -13.28 -19.61
CA THR A 276 7.83 -13.37 -20.08
C THR A 276 8.71 -14.05 -19.04
N HIS A 277 8.55 -13.67 -17.76
CA HIS A 277 9.23 -14.34 -16.65
C HIS A 277 8.83 -15.82 -16.53
N ASP A 278 7.54 -16.13 -16.64
CA ASP A 278 7.05 -17.51 -16.62
C ASP A 278 7.64 -18.36 -17.75
N MET A 279 7.70 -17.81 -18.96
CA MET A 279 8.34 -18.45 -20.10
C MET A 279 9.84 -18.67 -19.85
N PHE A 280 10.53 -17.70 -19.26
CA PHE A 280 11.96 -17.83 -18.95
C PHE A 280 12.23 -18.92 -17.91
N VAL A 281 11.47 -18.95 -16.82
CA VAL A 281 11.54 -20.02 -15.81
C VAL A 281 11.26 -21.38 -16.45
N HIS A 282 10.32 -21.43 -17.39
CA HIS A 282 10.00 -22.66 -18.11
C HIS A 282 11.12 -23.08 -19.07
N GLU A 283 11.75 -22.15 -19.78
CA GLU A 283 12.91 -22.38 -20.63
C GLU A 283 14.04 -23.00 -19.82
N VAL A 284 14.36 -22.44 -18.65
CA VAL A 284 15.39 -23.00 -17.75
C VAL A 284 15.02 -24.40 -17.28
N ARG A 285 13.74 -24.63 -16.93
CA ARG A 285 13.26 -25.95 -16.51
C ARG A 285 13.34 -26.99 -17.63
N MET A 286 13.01 -26.61 -18.86
CA MET A 286 13.00 -27.48 -20.03
C MET A 286 14.38 -27.64 -20.66
N GLY A 287 15.26 -26.66 -20.49
CA GLY A 287 16.66 -26.65 -20.92
C GLY A 287 17.58 -27.53 -20.08
N LYS A 288 17.03 -28.33 -19.16
CA LYS A 288 17.76 -29.45 -18.57
C LYS A 288 18.35 -30.31 -19.69
N ARG A 289 19.63 -30.70 -19.55
CA ARG A 289 20.32 -31.52 -20.53
C ARG A 289 19.56 -32.82 -20.76
N ARG A 290 19.31 -33.17 -22.03
CA ARG A 290 18.65 -34.41 -22.40
C ARG A 290 19.39 -35.09 -23.54
N ILE A 291 19.73 -36.35 -23.35
CA ILE A 291 20.38 -37.17 -24.36
C ILE A 291 19.40 -38.29 -24.74
N ALA A 292 18.93 -38.27 -25.98
CA ALA A 292 18.15 -39.37 -26.54
C ALA A 292 19.06 -40.56 -26.79
N VAL A 293 18.69 -41.71 -26.25
CA VAL A 293 19.40 -42.98 -26.45
C VAL A 293 18.41 -44.07 -26.83
N PRO A 294 18.82 -45.06 -27.66
CA PRO A 294 18.04 -46.28 -27.85
C PRO A 294 17.69 -46.91 -26.51
N ALA A 295 16.41 -47.26 -26.31
CA ALA A 295 15.94 -47.82 -25.04
C ALA A 295 16.68 -49.13 -24.67
N GLU A 296 17.27 -49.83 -25.64
CA GLU A 296 18.11 -51.01 -25.45
C GLU A 296 19.41 -50.71 -24.68
N MET A 297 19.97 -49.51 -24.82
CA MET A 297 21.19 -49.09 -24.12
C MET A 297 20.96 -48.75 -22.65
N LEU A 298 19.70 -48.52 -22.25
CA LEU A 298 19.30 -48.23 -20.87
C LEU A 298 18.94 -49.49 -20.07
N LYS A 299 18.89 -50.65 -20.73
CA LYS A 299 18.65 -51.91 -20.05
C LYS A 299 19.93 -52.29 -19.30
N PRO A 300 19.87 -52.58 -17.99
CA PRO A 300 20.97 -53.29 -17.35
C PRO A 300 21.22 -54.54 -18.17
N THR A 301 22.49 -54.82 -18.47
CA THR A 301 22.88 -56.06 -19.16
C THR A 301 22.48 -57.23 -18.26
N GLY A 302 21.24 -57.70 -18.41
CA GLY A 302 20.76 -58.87 -17.71
C GLY A 302 21.54 -60.05 -18.25
N ASN A 303 22.47 -60.57 -17.45
CA ASN A 303 23.14 -61.87 -17.57
C ASN A 303 23.13 -62.43 -19.01
N LEU A 304 23.97 -61.89 -19.90
CA LEU A 304 24.36 -62.64 -21.10
C LEU A 304 25.31 -63.80 -20.73
N TYR A 305 25.90 -63.78 -19.54
CA TYR A 305 26.55 -64.90 -18.88
C TYR A 305 26.17 -64.87 -17.38
N GLY A 306 25.75 -66.01 -16.82
CA GLY A 306 25.05 -66.08 -15.53
C GLY A 306 25.83 -65.58 -14.32
N ASP A 307 25.10 -65.07 -13.32
CA ASP A 307 25.40 -64.78 -11.89
C ASP A 307 26.79 -64.36 -11.40
N GLU A 308 27.78 -64.18 -12.26
CA GLU A 308 29.05 -63.52 -11.97
C GLU A 308 29.06 -62.19 -12.71
N VAL A 309 29.12 -61.10 -11.94
CA VAL A 309 29.34 -59.75 -12.46
C VAL A 309 30.70 -59.77 -13.17
N ASP A 310 30.68 -59.63 -14.50
CA ASP A 310 31.91 -59.48 -15.28
C ASP A 310 32.56 -58.13 -14.93
N ASP A 311 33.60 -58.17 -14.09
CA ASP A 311 34.43 -57.00 -13.73
C ASP A 311 35.04 -56.32 -14.97
N ALA A 312 35.08 -56.99 -16.14
CA ALA A 312 35.54 -56.39 -17.39
C ALA A 312 34.48 -55.52 -18.09
N HIS A 313 33.19 -55.66 -17.76
CA HIS A 313 32.09 -54.90 -18.37
C HIS A 313 31.04 -54.49 -17.33
N PRO A 314 31.36 -53.57 -16.41
CA PRO A 314 30.41 -53.09 -15.40
C PRO A 314 29.18 -52.46 -16.06
N VAL A 315 28.03 -52.51 -15.38
CA VAL A 315 26.85 -51.73 -15.77
C VAL A 315 27.21 -50.24 -15.62
N LEU A 316 27.50 -49.59 -16.74
CA LEU A 316 27.93 -48.17 -16.78
C LEU A 316 26.76 -47.18 -16.65
N PHE A 317 25.52 -47.67 -16.51
CA PHE A 317 24.35 -46.81 -16.42
C PHE A 317 24.00 -46.49 -14.96
N ASP A 318 24.23 -45.24 -14.57
CA ASP A 318 23.80 -44.72 -13.28
C ASP A 318 22.28 -44.45 -13.29
N LYS A 319 21.56 -45.17 -12.43
CA LYS A 319 20.11 -45.05 -12.27
C LYS A 319 19.69 -43.72 -11.63
N ASP A 320 20.62 -43.03 -10.98
CA ASP A 320 20.38 -41.77 -10.28
C ASP A 320 20.56 -40.54 -11.22
N GLU A 321 20.92 -40.76 -12.50
CA GLU A 321 21.07 -39.72 -13.53
C GLU A 321 19.76 -39.45 -14.32
N ASP A 322 19.31 -38.19 -14.37
CA ASP A 322 18.06 -37.76 -15.04
C ASP A 322 18.25 -37.24 -16.49
N VAL A 323 19.46 -37.40 -17.05
CA VAL A 323 19.87 -36.82 -18.35
C VAL A 323 19.43 -37.67 -19.55
N TYR A 324 19.27 -38.99 -19.40
CA TYR A 324 19.00 -39.88 -20.53
C TYR A 324 17.51 -40.10 -20.78
N GLN A 325 17.09 -40.03 -22.04
CA GLN A 325 15.73 -40.31 -22.47
C GLN A 325 15.69 -41.46 -23.48
N GLY A 326 15.09 -42.58 -23.07
CA GLY A 326 14.90 -43.74 -23.93
C GLY A 326 13.93 -43.46 -25.08
N MET A 327 14.34 -43.79 -26.31
CA MET A 327 13.48 -43.73 -27.50
C MET A 327 13.32 -45.11 -28.13
N TYR A 328 12.11 -45.39 -28.62
CA TYR A 328 11.81 -46.60 -29.38
C TYR A 328 11.80 -46.29 -30.87
N GLY A 329 12.39 -47.18 -31.67
CA GLY A 329 12.40 -47.10 -33.13
C GLY A 329 13.37 -48.13 -33.72
N ASP A 330 13.69 -47.96 -35.00
CA ASP A 330 14.60 -48.85 -35.73
C ASP A 330 16.01 -48.77 -35.12
N THR A 331 16.45 -49.85 -34.47
CA THR A 331 17.69 -49.93 -33.68
C THR A 331 18.93 -49.65 -34.53
N ASP A 332 18.85 -49.94 -35.84
CA ASP A 332 19.92 -49.69 -36.81
C ASP A 332 20.00 -48.21 -37.25
N LYS A 333 19.03 -47.37 -36.87
CA LYS A 333 18.96 -45.94 -37.24
C LYS A 333 18.93 -44.98 -36.06
N LEU A 334 18.68 -45.46 -34.86
CA LEU A 334 18.67 -44.64 -33.64
C LEU A 334 20.09 -44.53 -33.07
N SER A 335 20.67 -43.34 -33.16
CA SER A 335 21.95 -42.99 -32.53
C SER A 335 21.75 -42.16 -31.26
N VAL A 336 22.75 -42.19 -30.37
CA VAL A 336 22.84 -41.25 -29.24
C VAL A 336 22.81 -39.82 -29.77
N THR A 337 21.82 -39.04 -29.36
CA THR A 337 21.60 -37.67 -29.86
C THR A 337 21.43 -36.71 -28.69
N ASP A 338 22.24 -35.65 -28.65
CA ASP A 338 22.04 -34.57 -27.69
C ASP A 338 20.84 -33.72 -28.15
N LEU A 339 19.80 -33.64 -27.30
CA LEU A 339 18.58 -32.85 -27.55
C LEU A 339 18.63 -31.48 -26.85
N THR A 340 19.78 -31.13 -26.27
CA THR A 340 19.94 -29.89 -25.53
C THR A 340 20.01 -28.71 -26.50
N SER A 341 19.32 -27.62 -26.15
CA SER A 341 19.37 -26.36 -26.88
C SER A 341 19.83 -25.25 -25.93
N ASP A 342 20.48 -24.23 -26.48
CA ASP A 342 20.91 -23.08 -25.68
C ASP A 342 19.71 -22.33 -25.10
N ILE A 343 19.79 -22.00 -23.81
CA ILE A 343 18.77 -21.23 -23.10
C ILE A 343 18.87 -19.77 -23.56
N ARG A 344 17.75 -19.19 -24.02
CA ARG A 344 17.63 -17.80 -24.50
C ARG A 344 17.68 -16.74 -23.38
N SER A 345 18.64 -16.87 -22.47
CA SER A 345 18.75 -16.08 -21.24
C SER A 345 18.86 -14.57 -21.53
N THR A 346 19.69 -14.18 -22.50
CA THR A 346 19.89 -12.78 -22.87
C THR A 346 18.60 -12.15 -23.40
N GLN A 347 17.93 -12.81 -24.35
CA GLN A 347 16.70 -12.29 -24.95
C GLN A 347 15.57 -12.15 -23.92
N PHE A 348 15.45 -13.10 -23.00
CA PHE A 348 14.46 -13.02 -21.93
C PHE A 348 14.76 -11.88 -20.94
N LYS A 349 16.02 -11.70 -20.53
CA LYS A 349 16.43 -10.59 -19.65
C LYS A 349 16.16 -9.24 -20.30
N GLU A 350 16.59 -9.05 -21.54
CA GLU A 350 16.36 -7.82 -22.29
C GLU A 350 14.86 -7.53 -22.47
N SER A 351 14.04 -8.55 -22.71
CA SER A 351 12.58 -8.41 -22.82
C SER A 351 11.94 -8.02 -21.49
N ILE A 352 12.37 -8.63 -20.37
CA ILE A 352 11.88 -8.28 -19.04
C ILE A 352 12.27 -6.85 -18.68
N ASP A 353 13.53 -6.45 -18.92
CA ASP A 353 14.00 -5.09 -18.65
C ASP A 353 13.25 -4.04 -19.49
N TYR A 354 12.92 -4.36 -20.75
CA TYR A 354 12.08 -3.50 -21.59
C TYR A 354 10.70 -3.28 -20.98
N PHE A 355 9.99 -4.36 -20.62
CA PHE A 355 8.66 -4.23 -20.01
C PHE A 355 8.70 -3.59 -18.62
N LEU A 356 9.76 -3.78 -17.84
CA LEU A 356 9.95 -3.09 -16.56
C LEU A 356 10.09 -1.58 -16.76
N ARG A 357 10.83 -1.13 -17.79
CA ARG A 357 10.94 0.31 -18.11
C ARG A 357 9.62 0.90 -18.59
N GLU A 358 8.84 0.18 -19.40
CA GLU A 358 7.49 0.61 -19.76
C GLU A 358 6.59 0.71 -18.53
N PHE A 359 6.68 -0.26 -17.61
CA PHE A 359 5.93 -0.25 -16.37
C PHE A 359 6.30 0.95 -15.51
N GLU A 360 7.60 1.21 -15.29
CA GLU A 360 8.10 2.36 -14.53
C GLU A 360 7.49 3.67 -15.02
N GLN A 361 7.52 3.91 -16.33
CA GLN A 361 6.92 5.11 -16.92
C GLN A 361 5.41 5.23 -16.64
N GLN A 362 4.66 4.12 -16.72
CA GLN A 362 3.21 4.13 -16.48
C GLN A 362 2.83 4.42 -15.03
N ILE A 363 3.67 4.01 -14.08
CA ILE A 363 3.42 4.23 -12.65
C ILE A 363 4.20 5.43 -12.09
N GLY A 364 4.84 6.21 -12.96
CA GLY A 364 5.50 7.47 -12.60
C GLY A 364 6.86 7.29 -11.91
N PHE A 365 7.50 6.14 -12.07
CA PHE A 365 8.89 5.93 -11.68
C PHE A 365 9.85 6.34 -12.78
N SER A 366 11.03 6.80 -12.38
CA SER A 366 12.14 7.00 -13.30
C SER A 366 12.65 5.67 -13.86
N SER A 367 13.07 5.71 -15.13
CA SER A 367 13.59 4.55 -15.84
C SER A 367 14.79 3.95 -15.12
N GLY A 368 14.78 2.63 -14.93
CA GLY A 368 15.84 1.88 -14.28
C GLY A 368 15.63 1.59 -12.79
N THR A 369 14.47 1.93 -12.23
CA THR A 369 14.15 1.72 -10.80
C THR A 369 14.09 0.24 -10.40
N PHE A 370 13.49 -0.60 -11.25
CA PHE A 370 13.30 -2.04 -11.04
C PHE A 370 14.19 -2.90 -11.94
N SER A 371 14.82 -2.32 -12.97
CA SER A 371 15.72 -3.06 -13.86
C SER A 371 17.02 -3.47 -13.16
N TYR A 372 17.57 -4.61 -13.56
CA TYR A 372 18.86 -5.10 -13.03
C TYR A 372 20.02 -4.48 -13.81
N ASP A 373 20.35 -3.22 -13.53
CA ASP A 373 21.58 -2.63 -14.04
C ASP A 373 22.66 -2.74 -12.96
N GLY A 374 23.71 -3.53 -13.24
CA GLY A 374 24.89 -3.68 -12.39
C GLY A 374 25.78 -2.43 -12.40
N GLN A 375 25.20 -1.24 -12.29
CA GLN A 375 25.92 0.02 -12.42
C GLN A 375 26.58 0.44 -11.11
N GLY A 376 27.87 0.80 -11.24
CA GLY A 376 28.76 1.26 -10.19
C GLY A 376 28.31 2.57 -9.53
N VAL A 377 29.02 2.91 -8.45
CA VAL A 377 28.76 4.07 -7.58
C VAL A 377 28.53 5.34 -8.40
N LYS A 378 27.27 5.78 -8.48
CA LYS A 378 26.85 7.06 -9.08
C LYS A 378 26.97 8.19 -8.06
N THR A 379 27.15 9.42 -8.54
CA THR A 379 27.20 10.61 -7.68
C THR A 379 25.78 11.06 -7.26
N ALA A 380 25.62 11.64 -6.07
CA ALA A 380 24.29 11.96 -5.51
C ALA A 380 23.46 12.90 -6.39
N THR A 381 24.08 13.87 -7.07
CA THR A 381 23.41 14.83 -7.95
C THR A 381 22.89 14.19 -9.25
N GLU A 382 23.58 13.18 -9.78
CA GLU A 382 23.10 12.38 -10.92
C GLU A 382 21.88 11.54 -10.53
N VAL A 383 21.90 10.97 -9.32
CA VAL A 383 20.77 10.20 -8.78
C VAL A 383 19.53 11.08 -8.60
N VAL A 384 19.67 12.34 -8.17
CA VAL A 384 18.52 13.27 -8.01
C VAL A 384 17.95 13.69 -9.36
N SER A 385 18.79 13.97 -10.36
CA SER A 385 18.32 14.39 -11.70
C SER A 385 17.69 13.25 -12.51
N GLU A 386 18.23 12.03 -12.42
CA GLU A 386 17.62 10.83 -13.01
C GLU A 386 16.26 10.51 -12.38
N ASN A 387 16.05 10.80 -11.09
CA ASN A 387 14.82 10.50 -10.34
C ASN A 387 13.71 11.58 -10.44
N SER A 388 13.78 12.49 -11.40
CA SER A 388 12.81 13.59 -11.56
C SER A 388 11.35 13.13 -11.74
N ALA A 389 11.10 12.07 -12.51
CA ALA A 389 9.75 11.53 -12.68
C ALA A 389 9.20 10.96 -11.36
N THR A 390 10.03 10.18 -10.65
CA THR A 390 9.69 9.66 -9.31
C THR A 390 9.36 10.80 -8.34
N TYR A 391 10.10 11.92 -8.39
CA TYR A 391 9.87 13.08 -7.54
C TYR A 391 8.52 13.76 -7.84
N GLN A 392 8.19 13.97 -9.12
CA GLN A 392 6.89 14.56 -9.51
C GLN A 392 5.72 13.68 -9.06
N THR A 393 5.84 12.37 -9.24
CA THR A 393 4.85 11.40 -8.76
C THR A 393 4.72 11.49 -7.25
N ARG A 394 5.83 11.44 -6.51
CA ARG A 394 5.83 11.60 -5.04
C ARG A 394 5.12 12.89 -4.61
N SER A 395 5.43 14.02 -5.21
CA SER A 395 4.80 15.31 -4.90
C SER A 395 3.28 15.26 -5.09
N SER A 396 2.81 14.64 -6.17
CA SER A 396 1.36 14.47 -6.42
C SER A 396 0.68 13.59 -5.36
N TYR A 397 1.38 12.54 -4.90
CA TYR A 397 0.91 11.69 -3.82
C TYR A 397 0.92 12.41 -2.47
N LEU A 398 1.93 13.23 -2.19
CA LEU A 398 2.02 14.01 -0.95
C LEU A 398 0.83 14.96 -0.80
N THR A 399 0.40 15.65 -1.87
CA THR A 399 -0.81 16.47 -1.83
C THR A 399 -2.07 15.68 -1.42
N GLN A 400 -2.21 14.44 -1.88
CA GLN A 400 -3.32 13.57 -1.47
C GLN A 400 -3.17 13.06 -0.03
N VAL A 401 -1.93 12.79 0.42
CA VAL A 401 -1.65 12.44 1.81
C VAL A 401 -1.93 13.61 2.74
N GLU A 402 -1.55 14.84 2.38
CA GLU A 402 -1.83 16.05 3.15
C GLU A 402 -3.34 16.26 3.32
N LEU A 403 -4.12 16.11 2.25
CA LEU A 403 -5.58 16.17 2.32
C LEU A 403 -6.14 15.09 3.26
N PHE A 404 -5.66 13.85 3.14
CA PHE A 404 -6.07 12.74 4.00
C PHE A 404 -5.73 12.98 5.47
N LEU A 405 -4.53 13.47 5.78
CA LEU A 405 -4.11 13.76 7.16
C LEU A 405 -4.92 14.92 7.76
N ASN A 406 -5.20 15.95 6.96
CA ASN A 406 -6.11 17.03 7.36
C ASN A 406 -7.51 16.51 7.70
N GLN A 407 -8.10 15.68 6.84
CA GLN A 407 -9.40 15.07 7.10
C GLN A 407 -9.37 14.18 8.34
N LEU A 408 -8.29 13.44 8.55
CA LEU A 408 -8.14 12.53 9.69
C LEU A 408 -8.01 13.28 11.01
N VAL A 409 -7.19 14.34 11.07
CA VAL A 409 -7.07 15.19 12.26
C VAL A 409 -8.42 15.83 12.58
N ASN A 410 -9.12 16.36 11.57
CA ASN A 410 -10.47 16.89 11.75
C ASN A 410 -11.43 15.84 12.31
N ALA A 411 -11.46 14.64 11.76
CA ALA A 411 -12.31 13.55 12.25
C ALA A 411 -11.95 13.13 13.69
N ILE A 412 -10.66 13.14 14.07
CA ILE A 412 -10.22 12.83 15.43
C ILE A 412 -10.74 13.88 16.41
N LEU A 413 -10.65 15.17 16.05
CA LEU A 413 -11.14 16.27 16.89
C LEU A 413 -12.67 16.27 17.01
N GLU A 414 -13.39 15.94 15.94
CA GLU A 414 -14.86 15.77 15.98
C GLU A 414 -15.27 14.59 16.88
N VAL A 415 -14.56 13.46 16.83
CA VAL A 415 -14.82 12.36 17.78
C VAL A 415 -14.48 12.77 19.21
N ALA A 416 -13.40 13.52 19.42
CA ALA A 416 -12.98 13.99 20.74
C ALA A 416 -13.93 15.05 21.33
N SER A 417 -14.63 15.83 20.50
CA SER A 417 -15.59 16.85 20.95
C SER A 417 -16.93 16.27 21.39
N VAL A 418 -17.23 15.02 21.01
CA VAL A 418 -18.50 14.35 21.29
C VAL A 418 -18.36 13.43 22.50
N GLY A 419 -18.83 13.90 23.65
CA GLY A 419 -18.82 13.11 24.90
C GLY A 419 -19.59 11.78 24.83
N GLN A 420 -20.56 11.64 23.92
CA GLN A 420 -21.36 10.40 23.76
C GLN A 420 -20.52 9.19 23.33
N PHE A 421 -19.33 9.40 22.76
CA PHE A 421 -18.43 8.29 22.40
C PHE A 421 -17.63 7.75 23.59
N PHE A 422 -17.57 8.47 24.71
CA PHE A 422 -16.78 8.09 25.88
C PHE A 422 -17.66 7.57 27.01
N SER A 423 -17.14 6.61 27.78
CA SER A 423 -17.88 5.96 28.87
C SER A 423 -18.30 6.92 29.99
N ASP A 424 -17.56 8.02 30.18
CA ASP A 424 -17.84 9.06 31.17
C ASP A 424 -18.73 10.20 30.64
N GLY A 425 -19.11 10.16 29.36
CA GLY A 425 -19.98 11.15 28.73
C GLY A 425 -19.33 12.51 28.51
N LYS A 426 -17.99 12.63 28.65
CA LYS A 426 -17.28 13.92 28.60
C LYS A 426 -16.44 14.05 27.33
N PRO A 427 -16.42 15.25 26.72
CA PRO A 427 -15.52 15.53 25.61
C PRO A 427 -14.06 15.55 26.08
N ARG A 428 -13.16 15.13 25.21
CA ARG A 428 -11.70 15.17 25.41
C ARG A 428 -11.04 16.38 24.76
N TRP A 429 -11.78 17.07 23.89
CA TRP A 429 -11.33 18.30 23.26
C TRP A 429 -12.48 19.30 23.16
N THR A 430 -12.18 20.58 23.30
CA THR A 430 -13.13 21.68 23.16
C THR A 430 -12.54 22.73 22.23
N GLY A 431 -13.18 22.95 21.09
CA GLY A 431 -12.75 23.92 20.11
C GLY A 431 -13.63 23.84 18.87
N ASN A 432 -13.29 24.64 17.86
CA ASN A 432 -13.96 24.62 16.57
C ASN A 432 -13.01 24.01 15.53
N VAL A 433 -13.41 22.88 14.95
CA VAL A 433 -12.61 22.14 13.97
C VAL A 433 -12.39 22.94 12.67
N ALA A 434 -13.20 23.97 12.42
CA ALA A 434 -12.99 24.88 11.29
C ALA A 434 -11.77 25.79 11.46
N ASP A 435 -11.33 26.04 12.70
CA ASP A 435 -10.23 26.96 13.02
C ASP A 435 -8.87 26.24 13.13
N VAL A 436 -8.86 24.92 12.88
CA VAL A 436 -7.69 24.06 13.02
C VAL A 436 -6.91 24.03 11.70
N GLU A 437 -5.70 24.59 11.70
CA GLU A 437 -4.78 24.56 10.57
C GLU A 437 -3.61 23.61 10.84
N LEU A 438 -3.53 22.52 10.08
CA LEU A 438 -2.50 21.49 10.21
C LEU A 438 -1.30 21.79 9.32
N SER A 439 -0.15 21.95 9.94
CA SER A 439 1.14 21.96 9.25
C SER A 439 1.75 20.55 9.26
N ILE A 440 2.10 20.06 8.08
CA ILE A 440 2.66 18.72 7.87
C ILE A 440 4.08 18.85 7.34
N HIS A 441 5.02 18.19 7.99
CA HIS A 441 6.39 18.12 7.52
C HIS A 441 6.76 16.68 7.17
N PHE A 442 7.19 16.48 5.92
CA PHE A 442 7.69 15.19 5.42
C PHE A 442 9.22 15.22 5.38
N ASP A 443 9.87 14.13 5.81
CA ASP A 443 11.33 13.99 5.67
C ASP A 443 11.71 13.66 4.22
N ASP A 444 12.26 14.66 3.53
CA ASP A 444 12.71 14.61 2.14
C ASP A 444 14.17 14.14 1.98
N GLY A 445 14.80 13.65 3.05
CA GLY A 445 16.24 13.37 3.11
C GLY A 445 16.81 12.37 2.08
N VAL A 446 15.98 11.67 1.30
CA VAL A 446 16.38 10.76 0.21
C VAL A 446 16.52 11.48 -1.14
N PHE A 447 15.79 12.58 -1.35
CA PHE A 447 15.75 13.30 -2.64
C PHE A 447 16.43 14.67 -2.60
N ILE A 448 16.76 15.14 -1.40
CA ILE A 448 17.52 16.38 -1.22
C ILE A 448 19.01 16.05 -1.24
N ASP A 449 19.74 16.75 -2.10
CA ASP A 449 21.19 16.81 -2.04
C ASP A 449 21.59 17.51 -0.73
N LYS A 450 21.94 16.72 0.29
CA LYS A 450 22.28 17.22 1.63
C LYS A 450 23.48 18.17 1.61
N ASP A 451 24.39 18.03 0.65
CA ASP A 451 25.54 18.93 0.52
C ASP A 451 25.09 20.28 -0.04
N LYS A 452 24.19 20.27 -1.04
CA LYS A 452 23.56 21.51 -1.53
C LYS A 452 22.71 22.19 -0.46
N GLN A 453 21.88 21.43 0.26
CA GLN A 453 21.05 21.95 1.35
C GLN A 453 21.91 22.59 2.45
N ARG A 454 22.99 21.91 2.87
CA ARG A 454 23.93 22.46 3.84
C ARG A 454 24.60 23.73 3.34
N ALA A 455 24.94 23.81 2.04
CA ALA A 455 25.50 25.02 1.44
C ALA A 455 24.49 26.18 1.42
N ASP A 456 23.23 25.94 1.05
CA ASP A 456 22.16 26.94 1.04
C ASP A 456 21.85 27.45 2.46
N GLU A 457 21.77 26.53 3.43
CA GLU A 457 21.58 26.88 4.84
C GLU A 457 22.75 27.69 5.39
N MET A 458 23.99 27.36 5.00
CA MET A 458 25.16 28.15 5.36
C MET A 458 25.07 29.58 4.81
N GLN A 459 24.48 29.77 3.62
CA GLN A 459 24.18 31.11 3.08
C GLN A 459 23.08 31.83 3.87
N LEU A 460 22.02 31.13 4.29
CA LEU A 460 20.96 31.72 5.12
C LEU A 460 21.46 32.15 6.50
N VAL A 461 22.36 31.37 7.11
CA VAL A 461 23.05 31.73 8.35
C VAL A 461 23.96 32.93 8.14
N ALA A 462 24.72 32.95 7.03
CA ALA A 462 25.58 34.08 6.69
C ALA A 462 24.77 35.37 6.41
N ALA A 463 23.58 35.25 5.83
CA ALA A 463 22.65 36.35 5.60
C ALA A 463 21.89 36.80 6.86
N GLY A 464 22.05 36.09 7.99
CA GLY A 464 21.39 36.41 9.26
C GLY A 464 19.90 36.03 9.31
N ILE A 465 19.41 35.23 8.36
CA ILE A 465 18.01 34.80 8.29
C ILE A 465 17.79 33.56 9.17
N MET A 466 18.74 32.63 9.18
CA MET A 466 18.67 31.40 9.97
C MET A 466 19.53 31.51 11.24
N PRO A 467 19.01 31.15 12.43
CA PRO A 467 19.81 31.08 13.64
C PRO A 467 20.93 30.03 13.51
N LYS A 468 22.14 30.37 13.96
CA LYS A 468 23.29 29.44 13.97
C LYS A 468 23.01 28.17 14.77
N LEU A 469 22.20 28.28 15.83
CA LEU A 469 21.78 27.17 16.67
C LEU A 469 20.95 26.15 15.87
N GLU A 470 20.02 26.64 15.06
CA GLU A 470 19.16 25.80 14.23
C GLU A 470 19.96 25.07 13.14
N TYR A 471 20.95 25.74 12.56
CA TYR A 471 21.89 25.14 11.62
C TYR A 471 22.69 23.98 12.24
N LEU A 472 23.15 24.14 13.49
CA LEU A 472 23.90 23.12 14.22
C LEU A 472 23.04 21.91 14.58
N LYS A 473 21.81 22.16 15.07
CA LYS A 473 20.83 21.11 15.35
C LYS A 473 20.52 20.32 14.07
N ARG A 474 20.22 21.01 12.97
CA ARG A 474 19.77 20.38 11.72
C ARG A 474 20.87 19.63 10.96
N ASN A 475 22.07 20.22 10.82
CA ASN A 475 23.13 19.63 9.98
C ASN A 475 24.07 18.67 10.71
N PHE A 476 24.17 18.79 12.04
CA PHE A 476 25.08 17.99 12.86
C PHE A 476 24.35 17.09 13.87
N GLY A 477 23.02 17.15 13.93
CA GLY A 477 22.20 16.30 14.81
C GLY A 477 22.45 16.55 16.29
N LEU A 478 22.92 17.75 16.65
CA LEU A 478 23.24 18.10 18.03
C LEU A 478 21.96 18.32 18.83
N SER A 479 21.99 17.92 20.11
CA SER A 479 20.97 18.34 21.07
C SER A 479 20.99 19.87 21.21
N GLU A 480 19.89 20.47 21.64
CA GLU A 480 19.85 21.93 21.84
C GLU A 480 20.91 22.40 22.83
N GLU A 481 21.12 21.64 23.91
CA GLU A 481 22.16 21.92 24.90
C GLU A 481 23.57 21.85 24.31
N ASP A 482 23.85 20.86 23.46
CA ASP A 482 25.17 20.69 22.85
C ASP A 482 25.43 21.72 21.73
N ALA A 483 24.41 22.08 20.97
CA ALA A 483 24.47 23.17 19.99
C ALA A 483 24.77 24.52 20.67
N GLN A 484 24.17 24.80 21.83
CA GLN A 484 24.49 25.99 22.63
C GLN A 484 25.93 25.96 23.14
N LYS A 485 26.43 24.82 23.62
CA LYS A 485 27.85 24.68 24.03
C LYS A 485 28.81 24.96 22.88
N TRP A 486 28.51 24.46 21.68
CA TRP A 486 29.32 24.71 20.49
C TRP A 486 29.34 26.21 20.12
N LEU A 487 28.20 26.88 20.17
CA LEU A 487 28.16 28.33 19.94
C LEU A 487 28.94 29.12 21.01
N ALA A 488 28.85 28.69 22.28
CA ALA A 488 29.62 29.29 23.36
C ALA A 488 31.13 29.09 23.17
N GLN A 489 31.56 27.92 22.70
CA GLN A 489 32.96 27.66 22.35
C GLN A 489 33.43 28.57 21.21
N VAL A 490 32.65 28.69 20.13
CA VAL A 490 32.96 29.58 19.01
C VAL A 490 33.08 31.04 19.46
N ASN A 491 32.21 31.51 20.35
CA ASN A 491 32.29 32.87 20.88
C ASN A 491 33.53 33.08 21.76
N ASN A 492 33.94 32.08 22.53
CA ASN A 492 35.15 32.15 23.36
C ASN A 492 36.44 32.04 22.52
N GLU A 493 36.37 31.49 21.32
CA GLU A 493 37.49 31.41 20.36
C GLU A 493 37.67 32.70 19.53
N GLN A 494 36.69 33.62 19.55
CA GLN A 494 36.84 34.91 18.87
C GLN A 494 37.81 35.80 19.66
N PRO A 495 38.87 36.35 19.03
CA PRO A 495 39.76 37.29 19.71
C PRO A 495 39.01 38.56 20.08
N ASP A 496 39.19 39.03 21.32
CA ASP A 496 38.66 40.31 21.81
C ASP A 496 39.12 41.46 20.90
N PHE A 497 38.23 41.94 20.03
CA PHE A 497 38.44 43.21 19.35
C PHE A 497 38.15 44.35 20.34
N SER A 498 39.19 44.79 21.06
CA SER A 498 39.11 46.02 21.84
C SER A 498 39.01 47.24 20.90
N GLN A 499 37.81 47.81 20.79
CA GLN A 499 37.58 49.13 20.19
C GLN A 499 38.16 50.23 21.11
N GLY A 500 39.49 50.32 21.19
CA GLY A 500 40.17 51.18 22.16
C GLY A 500 41.46 51.85 21.69
N SER A 501 41.72 51.95 20.38
CA SER A 501 42.92 52.65 19.88
C SER A 501 42.66 53.47 18.61
N PHE A 502 41.59 54.27 18.63
CA PHE A 502 41.57 55.53 17.89
C PHE A 502 41.66 56.66 18.91
N GLN A 503 42.89 57.11 19.16
CA GLN A 503 43.20 58.27 19.98
C GLN A 503 43.03 59.51 19.09
N GLU A 504 42.01 60.31 19.36
CA GLU A 504 41.77 61.61 18.72
C GLU A 504 41.61 62.70 19.81
N PRO A 505 41.79 63.99 19.50
CA PRO A 505 42.93 64.81 19.93
C PRO A 505 42.65 65.64 21.19
N ILE A 506 43.74 66.05 21.89
CA ILE A 506 43.68 67.08 22.92
C ILE A 506 43.58 68.44 22.22
N ASP A 507 42.37 69.00 22.10
CA ASP A 507 42.15 70.42 21.86
C ASP A 507 42.18 71.14 23.21
N GLY A 508 43.21 71.97 23.41
CA GLY A 508 43.36 72.88 24.54
C GLY A 508 42.79 74.26 24.21
N ASP A 509 41.86 74.69 25.05
CA ASP A 509 41.17 75.98 25.17
C ASP A 509 41.76 77.22 24.46
N SER A 510 40.83 77.99 23.89
CA SER A 510 41.02 79.36 23.41
C SER A 510 41.01 80.40 24.55
N ASN A 511 41.99 81.30 24.48
CA ASN A 511 41.98 82.74 24.85
C ASN A 511 41.93 83.19 26.33
N GLU A 512 43.04 83.78 26.77
CA GLU A 512 43.06 85.03 27.55
C GLU A 512 44.08 86.03 26.94
N VAL A 513 43.52 87.21 26.58
CA VAL A 513 44.07 88.58 26.38
C VAL A 513 45.17 88.85 25.35
#